data_AF-A0AAU4E1V4-F1
#
_entry.id   AF-A0AAU4E1V4-F1
#
_cell.length_a   1.000
_cell.length_b   1.000
_cell.length_c   1.000
_cell.angle_alpha   90.00
_cell.angle_beta   90.00
_cell.angle_gamma   90.00
#
_symmetry.space_group_name_H-M   'P 1'
#
loop_
_entity.id
_entity.type
_entity.pdbx_description
1 polymer ?
#
loop_
_entity_poly.entity_id
_entity_poly.type
_entity_poly.pdbx_seq_one_letter_code
_entity_poly.pdbx_strand_id
1 'polypeptide(L)'
;MSGSVEVREFLLRYEGADGGGAALAGGLPAQRSGAADTQRVSDDQVRRARLAVANGALGVGDCVQLLEMLGLNLDEDGQAPVQR
;
A
#
# COMPACT_ATOMS: atom_id res chain seq x y z
N MET A 1 38.10 -11.00 -7.24
CA MET A 1 36.71 -10.74 -6.79
C MET A 1 36.38 -9.28 -7.09
N SER A 2 36.04 -8.95 -8.35
CA SER A 2 35.84 -7.56 -8.82
C SER A 2 34.36 -7.17 -9.01
N GLY A 3 33.42 -8.10 -8.81
CA GLY A 3 32.02 -7.87 -9.13
C GLY A 3 31.31 -6.83 -8.25
N SER A 4 31.83 -6.52 -7.06
CA SER A 4 31.18 -5.55 -6.15
C SER A 4 31.43 -4.09 -6.55
N VAL A 5 32.52 -3.78 -7.24
CA VAL A 5 32.86 -2.40 -7.65
C VAL A 5 32.07 -2.00 -8.89
N GLU A 6 31.98 -2.90 -9.88
CA GLU A 6 31.20 -2.67 -11.10
C GLU A 6 29.71 -2.50 -10.82
N VAL A 7 29.16 -3.26 -9.87
CA VAL A 7 27.76 -3.10 -9.42
C VAL A 7 27.52 -1.75 -8.76
N ARG A 8 28.49 -1.27 -7.97
CA ARG A 8 28.38 0.03 -7.27
C ARG A 8 28.44 1.19 -8.25
N GLU A 9 29.31 1.12 -9.27
CA GLU A 9 29.35 2.10 -10.36
C GLU A 9 28.09 2.08 -11.21
N PHE A 10 27.55 0.89 -11.50
CA PHE A 10 26.32 0.74 -12.27
C PHE A 10 25.13 1.39 -11.55
N LEU A 11 24.98 1.17 -10.25
CA LEU A 11 23.91 1.76 -9.44
C LEU A 11 24.05 3.29 -9.34
N LEU A 12 25.25 3.81 -9.10
CA LEU A 12 25.51 5.26 -9.07
C LEU A 12 25.19 5.95 -10.41
N ARG A 13 25.43 5.27 -11.54
CA ARG A 13 25.10 5.79 -12.87
C ARG A 13 23.59 5.83 -13.12
N TYR A 14 22.83 4.92 -12.52
CA TYR A 14 21.38 4.86 -12.65
C TYR A 14 20.66 5.81 -11.68
N GLU A 15 21.19 6.00 -10.47
CA GLU A 15 20.64 6.91 -9.45
C GLU A 15 20.68 8.39 -9.88
N GLY A 16 21.53 8.74 -10.84
CA GLY A 16 21.58 10.08 -11.46
C GLY A 16 20.57 10.32 -12.58
N ALA A 17 19.83 9.31 -13.05
CA ALA A 17 18.90 9.43 -14.19
C ALA A 17 17.43 9.67 -13.80
N ASP A 18 17.07 9.53 -12.51
CA ASP A 18 15.68 9.64 -12.04
C ASP A 18 15.28 11.06 -11.60
N GLY A 19 15.92 12.07 -12.19
CA GLY A 19 15.73 13.49 -11.85
C GLY A 19 14.70 14.25 -12.71
N GLY A 20 13.89 13.61 -13.54
CA GLY A 20 12.93 14.35 -14.37
C GLY A 20 12.13 13.47 -15.31
N GLY A 21 10.81 13.44 -15.08
CA GLY A 21 9.88 12.49 -15.68
C GLY A 21 9.79 12.47 -17.20
N ALA A 22 9.54 11.28 -17.72
CA ALA A 22 8.73 11.06 -18.90
C ALA A 22 7.85 9.83 -18.64
N ALA A 23 6.56 10.07 -18.52
CA ALA A 23 5.56 9.04 -18.68
C ALA A 23 5.80 8.29 -20.01
N LEU A 24 5.50 6.99 -20.02
CA LEU A 24 5.30 6.12 -21.18
C LEU A 24 6.52 5.32 -21.69
N ALA A 25 6.83 4.18 -21.03
CA ALA A 25 6.98 2.86 -21.68
C ALA A 25 7.22 1.75 -20.62
N GLY A 26 6.15 1.14 -20.10
CA GLY A 26 6.20 -0.19 -19.48
C GLY A 26 7.03 -0.38 -18.19
N GLY A 27 7.44 0.70 -17.52
CA GLY A 27 8.18 0.64 -16.27
C GLY A 27 7.27 0.50 -15.05
N LEU A 28 7.70 -0.31 -14.07
CA LEU A 28 7.07 -0.44 -12.76
C LEU A 28 6.79 0.94 -12.17
N PRO A 29 5.69 1.11 -11.41
CA PRO A 29 5.38 2.38 -10.76
C PRO A 29 6.57 2.88 -9.96
N ALA A 30 6.96 4.14 -10.17
CA ALA A 30 8.03 4.76 -9.41
C ALA A 30 7.73 4.70 -7.90
N GLN A 31 8.78 4.49 -7.10
CA GLN A 31 8.67 4.52 -5.64
C GLN A 31 8.15 5.90 -5.21
N ARG A 32 6.98 5.92 -4.56
CA ARG A 32 6.44 7.15 -3.97
C ARG A 32 7.31 7.55 -2.78
N SER A 33 8.21 8.49 -2.98
CA SER A 33 9.05 9.09 -1.94
C SER A 33 8.23 10.15 -1.19
N GLY A 34 7.69 9.79 -0.02
CA GLY A 34 7.05 10.76 0.86
C GLY A 34 6.56 10.20 2.19
N ALA A 35 7.10 10.70 3.30
CA ALA A 35 6.63 10.45 4.68
C ALA A 35 5.22 11.01 4.96
N ALA A 36 4.62 11.76 4.01
CA ALA A 36 3.26 12.30 4.09
C ALA A 36 2.14 11.25 3.87
N ASP A 37 2.50 9.99 3.64
CA ASP A 37 1.60 8.85 3.40
C ASP A 37 1.33 7.99 4.64
N THR A 38 1.62 8.51 5.85
CA THR A 38 1.70 7.73 7.09
C THR A 38 0.37 7.40 7.76
N GLN A 39 -0.78 7.84 7.22
CA GLN A 39 -2.06 7.20 7.51
C GLN A 39 -3.03 7.45 6.35
N ARG A 40 -3.08 6.51 5.39
CA ARG A 40 -3.90 6.68 4.16
C ARG A 40 -5.39 6.47 4.38
N VAL A 41 -5.76 5.89 5.52
CA VAL A 41 -7.12 5.47 5.83
C VAL A 41 -7.53 6.02 7.20
N SER A 42 -8.54 6.88 7.23
CA SER A 42 -9.11 7.42 8.47
C SER A 42 -10.15 6.50 9.10
N ASP A 43 -10.44 6.70 10.39
CA ASP A 43 -11.49 5.95 11.10
C ASP A 43 -12.86 6.04 10.43
N ASP A 44 -13.20 7.22 9.88
CA ASP A 44 -14.46 7.39 9.14
C ASP A 44 -14.50 6.54 7.87
N GLN A 45 -13.38 6.45 7.14
CA GLN A 45 -13.27 5.59 5.96
C GLN A 45 -13.41 4.11 6.34
N VAL A 46 -12.79 3.67 7.44
CA VAL A 46 -12.96 2.30 7.96
C VAL A 46 -14.41 2.05 8.37
N ARG A 47 -15.02 2.97 9.13
CA ARG A 47 -16.42 2.85 9.55
C ARG A 47 -17.37 2.75 8.35
N ARG A 48 -17.22 3.62 7.35
CA ARG A 48 -18.04 3.58 6.13
C ARG A 48 -17.81 2.31 5.32
N ALA A 49 -16.56 1.86 5.20
CA ALA A 49 -16.25 0.61 4.52
C ALA A 49 -16.92 -0.59 5.20
N ARG A 50 -16.87 -0.67 6.54
CA ARG A 50 -17.54 -1.73 7.31
C ARG A 50 -19.06 -1.73 7.11
N LEU A 51 -19.69 -0.56 7.09
CA LEU A 51 -21.12 -0.45 6.79
C LEU A 51 -21.43 -0.87 5.35
N ALA A 52 -20.59 -0.51 4.38
CA ALA A 52 -20.77 -0.92 3.00
C ALA A 52 -20.67 -2.45 2.84
N VAL A 53 -19.70 -3.09 3.51
CA VAL A 53 -19.54 -4.56 3.53
C VAL A 53 -20.76 -5.22 4.17
N ALA A 54 -21.22 -4.73 5.33
CA ALA A 54 -22.40 -5.29 6.00
C ALA A 54 -23.66 -5.21 5.14
N ASN A 55 -23.84 -4.12 4.38
CA ASN A 55 -24.98 -3.97 3.47
C ASN A 55 -24.86 -4.84 2.20
N GLY A 56 -23.64 -5.21 1.79
CA GLY A 56 -23.39 -5.99 0.58
C GLY A 56 -23.26 -7.51 0.81
N ALA A 57 -23.11 -7.94 2.06
CA ALA A 57 -22.90 -9.34 2.39
C ALA A 57 -24.19 -10.18 2.27
N LEU A 58 -24.04 -11.43 1.83
CA LEU A 58 -25.15 -12.38 1.72
C LEU A 58 -25.56 -12.99 3.08
N GLY A 59 -24.78 -12.73 4.13
CA GLY A 59 -25.02 -13.21 5.49
C GLY A 59 -23.86 -12.90 6.41
N VAL A 60 -23.97 -13.33 7.67
CA VAL A 60 -22.97 -13.03 8.71
C VAL A 60 -21.61 -13.65 8.37
N GLY A 61 -21.58 -14.90 7.92
CA GLY A 61 -20.31 -15.57 7.57
C GLY A 61 -19.58 -14.89 6.40
N ASP A 62 -20.34 -14.48 5.38
CA ASP A 62 -19.81 -13.75 4.22
C ASP A 62 -19.29 -12.36 4.63
N CYS A 63 -20.03 -11.66 5.49
CA CYS A 63 -19.60 -10.37 6.05
C CYS A 63 -18.26 -10.50 6.78
N VAL A 64 -18.10 -11.50 7.64
CA VAL A 64 -16.84 -11.76 8.36
C VAL A 64 -15.70 -12.01 7.38
N GLN A 65 -15.90 -12.86 6.39
CA GLN A 65 -14.88 -13.19 5.39
C GLN A 65 -14.46 -11.95 4.58
N LEU A 66 -15.42 -11.11 4.17
CA LEU A 66 -15.12 -9.87 3.45
C LEU A 66 -14.35 -8.87 4.31
N LEU A 67 -14.72 -8.72 5.59
CA LEU A 67 -14.00 -7.84 6.52
C LEU A 67 -12.55 -8.32 6.75
N GLU A 68 -12.33 -9.63 6.83
CA GLU A 68 -10.99 -10.22 6.92
C GLU A 68 -10.15 -9.95 5.67
N MET A 69 -10.68 -10.25 4.49
CA MET A 69 -9.98 -10.05 3.21
C MET A 69 -9.60 -8.59 2.96
N LEU A 70 -10.44 -7.66 3.43
CA LEU A 70 -10.21 -6.23 3.29
C LEU A 70 -9.40 -5.64 4.44
N GLY A 71 -9.04 -6.41 5.47
CA GLY A 71 -8.31 -5.91 6.64
C GLY A 71 -9.10 -4.87 7.45
N LEU A 72 -10.42 -5.01 7.51
CA LEU A 72 -11.35 -4.09 8.19
C LEU A 72 -11.78 -4.56 9.59
N ASN A 73 -11.36 -5.75 9.99
CA ASN A 73 -11.54 -6.21 11.37
C ASN A 73 -10.68 -5.40 12.32
N LEU A 74 -11.27 -5.02 13.45
CA LEU A 74 -10.55 -4.32 14.49
C LEU A 74 -9.75 -5.34 15.30
N ASP A 75 -8.52 -4.97 15.66
CA ASP A 75 -7.74 -5.70 16.65
C ASP A 75 -8.18 -5.35 18.08
N GLU A 76 -7.44 -5.87 19.06
CA GLU A 76 -7.68 -5.66 20.49
C GLU A 76 -7.63 -4.17 20.89
N ASP A 77 -6.88 -3.36 20.14
CA ASP A 77 -6.75 -1.91 20.34
C ASP A 77 -7.85 -1.12 19.61
N GLY A 78 -8.76 -1.81 18.91
CA GLY A 78 -9.82 -1.19 18.13
C GLY A 78 -9.36 -0.66 16.79
N GLN A 79 -8.18 -1.05 16.29
CA GLN A 79 -7.59 -0.55 15.05
C GLN A 79 -7.69 -1.57 13.92
N ALA A 80 -8.07 -1.10 12.73
CA ALA A 80 -8.10 -1.95 11.55
C ALA A 80 -6.70 -2.06 10.91
N PRO A 81 -6.25 -3.24 10.45
CA PRO A 81 -4.97 -3.44 9.77
C PRO A 81 -4.69 -2.47 8.63
N VAL A 82 -5.72 -2.05 7.87
CA VAL A 82 -5.59 -1.08 6.78
C VAL A 82 -5.17 0.32 7.20
N GLN A 83 -5.24 0.62 8.50
CA GLN A 83 -4.83 1.91 9.04
C GLN A 83 -3.36 1.92 9.53
N ARG A 84 -2.64 0.80 9.42
CA ARG A 84 -1.24 0.66 9.81
C ARG A 84 -0.27 0.97 8.67
#